data_AF-A0A382NRM8-F1
#
_entry.id   AF-A0A382NRM8-F1
#
_cell.length_a   1.000
_cell.length_b   1.000
_cell.length_c   1.000
_cell.angle_alpha   90.00
_cell.angle_beta   90.00
_cell.angle_gamma   90.00
#
_symmetry.space_group_name_H-M   'P 1'
#
loop_
_entity.id
_entity.type
_entity.pdbx_description
1 polymer ?
#
loop_
_entity_poly.entity_id
_entity_poly.type
_entity_poly.pdbx_seq_one_letter_code
_entity_poly.pdbx_strand_id
1 'polypeptide(L)'
;VTDRPNSLLITTDQQRGDCIAADPLAPPPLQTPNLDFLARSGAHFLHAYAECPSCIPARRTLLSGMAPAANGAVGFRGAEWNPPATLAGELSSAGYQTEMIGKLHLSPLRRRYGFDHMQLADATRGADNEYVDWLQTVHGRTDVHPGMAHGVSSNGWVGRPHHLPEEQMHTFWVIDRAMAFLQRRDTSCPFFLNLSFIDPHPPLTPPRPYYDRYIDRELPAPDIGDWADDLGGPQRGLDPNAAQIHLDTDQMRCARAAYYGMINFIDDQ
;
A
#
# COMPACT_ATOMS: atom_id res chain seq x y z
N VAL A 1 6.34 1.10 32.71
CA VAL A 1 6.24 0.10 31.63
C VAL A 1 4.90 -0.58 31.79
N THR A 2 4.03 -0.51 30.78
CA THR A 2 2.69 -1.12 30.86
C THR A 2 2.76 -2.60 30.50
N ASP A 3 2.04 -3.46 31.23
CA ASP A 3 1.93 -4.89 30.90
C ASP A 3 1.10 -5.15 29.62
N ARG A 4 0.49 -4.10 29.06
CA ARG A 4 -0.30 -4.18 27.83
C ARG A 4 0.63 -4.10 26.60
N PRO A 5 0.42 -4.95 25.58
CA PRO A 5 1.26 -4.96 24.40
C PRO A 5 0.99 -3.74 23.51
N ASN A 6 2.03 -3.32 22.80
CA ASN A 6 1.89 -2.41 21.66
C ASN A 6 1.32 -3.18 20.46
N SER A 7 0.64 -2.48 19.56
CA SER A 7 0.08 -3.05 18.34
C SER A 7 0.59 -2.30 17.12
N LEU A 8 1.12 -3.05 16.14
CA LEU A 8 1.56 -2.52 14.85
C LEU A 8 0.72 -3.20 13.77
N LEU A 9 -0.05 -2.41 13.03
CA LEU A 9 -0.78 -2.84 11.85
C LEU A 9 -0.04 -2.34 10.61
N ILE A 10 0.44 -3.27 9.79
CA ILE A 10 1.07 -2.97 8.50
C ILE A 10 0.07 -3.32 7.40
N THR A 11 -0.17 -2.38 6.50
CA THR A 11 -0.99 -2.61 5.31
C THR A 11 -0.29 -2.10 4.07
N THR A 12 -0.47 -2.80 2.96
CA THR A 12 0.01 -2.42 1.62
C THR A 12 -1.22 -2.28 0.71
N ASP A 13 -1.17 -1.37 -0.26
CA ASP A 13 -2.28 -1.19 -1.19
C ASP A 13 -2.05 -2.04 -2.45
N GLN A 14 -3.05 -2.81 -2.85
CA GLN A 14 -3.02 -3.65 -4.04
C GLN A 14 -1.95 -4.77 -4.04
N GLN A 15 -1.44 -5.20 -2.89
CA GLN A 15 -0.62 -6.41 -2.80
C GLN A 15 -1.49 -7.66 -2.93
N ARG A 16 -1.12 -8.58 -3.83
CA ARG A 16 -1.78 -9.88 -3.95
C ARG A 16 -1.39 -10.78 -2.78
N GLY A 17 -2.32 -11.63 -2.33
CA GLY A 17 -2.09 -12.54 -1.20
C GLY A 17 -0.98 -13.57 -1.45
N ASP A 18 -0.79 -14.01 -2.69
CA ASP A 18 0.31 -14.91 -3.08
C ASP A 18 1.66 -14.20 -3.20
N CYS A 19 1.73 -12.87 -3.03
CA CYS A 19 2.98 -12.13 -3.15
C CYS A 19 3.68 -11.97 -1.79
N ILE A 20 3.90 -13.10 -1.12
CA ILE A 20 4.80 -13.32 0.01
C ILE A 20 5.50 -14.65 -0.30
N ALA A 21 6.82 -14.70 -0.37
CA ALA A 21 7.56 -15.89 -0.84
C ALA A 21 7.37 -17.14 0.04
N ALA A 22 7.03 -16.96 1.31
CA ALA A 22 6.61 -18.05 2.20
C ALA A 22 5.20 -18.60 1.94
N ASP A 23 4.39 -17.96 1.09
CA ASP A 23 3.08 -18.47 0.69
C ASP A 23 3.22 -19.68 -0.26
N PRO A 24 2.42 -20.76 -0.09
CA PRO A 24 2.48 -21.93 -0.97
C PRO A 24 2.22 -21.66 -2.45
N LEU A 25 1.50 -20.58 -2.77
CA LEU A 25 1.17 -20.16 -4.13
C LEU A 25 2.09 -19.06 -4.66
N ALA A 26 3.16 -18.73 -3.92
CA ALA A 26 4.01 -17.62 -4.28
C ALA A 26 4.69 -17.81 -5.65
N PRO A 27 4.78 -16.74 -6.47
CA PRO A 27 5.56 -16.78 -7.70
C PRO A 27 7.02 -17.15 -7.38
N PRO A 28 7.58 -18.23 -7.97
CA PRO A 28 8.91 -18.71 -7.60
C PRO A 28 10.06 -17.67 -7.64
N PRO A 29 10.05 -16.67 -8.55
CA PRO A 29 11.08 -15.64 -8.55
C PRO A 29 11.00 -14.61 -7.42
N LEU A 30 9.84 -14.46 -6.74
CA LEU A 30 9.60 -13.43 -5.72
C LEU A 30 10.48 -13.66 -4.48
N GLN A 31 11.01 -12.57 -3.91
CA GLN A 31 11.86 -12.61 -2.73
C GLN A 31 11.33 -11.64 -1.68
N THR A 32 11.00 -12.17 -0.49
CA THR A 32 10.52 -11.38 0.66
C THR A 32 11.04 -11.94 2.00
N PRO A 33 12.37 -12.03 2.21
CA PRO A 33 12.93 -12.67 3.40
C PRO A 33 12.41 -12.12 4.74
N ASN A 34 12.11 -10.83 4.87
CA ASN A 34 11.65 -10.26 6.13
C ASN A 34 10.17 -10.57 6.40
N LEU A 35 9.31 -10.48 5.39
CA LEU A 35 7.90 -10.91 5.46
C LEU A 35 7.81 -12.43 5.64
N ASP A 36 8.70 -13.20 5.03
CA ASP A 36 8.79 -14.65 5.23
C ASP A 36 9.14 -14.99 6.68
N PHE A 37 10.08 -14.25 7.28
CA PHE A 37 10.40 -14.38 8.69
C PHE A 37 9.20 -14.05 9.58
N LEU A 38 8.46 -12.98 9.28
CA LEU A 38 7.24 -12.61 10.00
C LEU A 38 6.17 -13.71 9.90
N ALA A 39 5.91 -14.21 8.69
CA ALA A 39 4.94 -15.27 8.43
C ALA A 39 5.29 -16.56 9.17
N ARG A 40 6.59 -16.92 9.24
CA ARG A 40 7.08 -18.12 9.94
C ARG A 40 7.16 -17.97 11.46
N SER A 41 7.31 -16.74 11.95
CA SER A 41 7.43 -16.45 13.39
C SER A 41 6.08 -16.22 14.07
N GLY A 42 5.00 -16.13 13.30
CA GLY A 42 3.65 -15.90 13.78
C GLY A 42 2.63 -16.89 13.19
N ALA A 43 1.43 -16.38 12.91
CA ALA A 43 0.38 -17.13 12.23
C ALA A 43 0.18 -16.57 10.83
N HIS A 44 0.25 -17.44 9.82
CA HIS A 44 0.00 -17.09 8.43
C HIS A 44 -1.37 -17.61 7.98
N PHE A 45 -2.30 -16.70 7.68
CA PHE A 45 -3.67 -17.04 7.27
C PHE A 45 -3.76 -17.14 5.73
N LEU A 46 -3.75 -18.37 5.21
CA LEU A 46 -3.80 -18.65 3.76
C LEU A 46 -5.16 -18.36 3.11
N HIS A 47 -6.20 -18.16 3.91
CA HIS A 47 -7.58 -17.95 3.46
C HIS A 47 -8.17 -16.70 4.11
N ALA A 48 -7.52 -15.55 3.89
CA ALA A 48 -7.98 -14.24 4.33
C ALA A 48 -8.49 -13.44 3.11
N TYR A 49 -9.75 -12.99 3.17
CA TYR A 49 -10.40 -12.32 2.05
C TYR A 49 -10.77 -10.88 2.41
N ALA A 50 -10.51 -9.96 1.49
CA ALA A 50 -11.09 -8.63 1.55
C ALA A 50 -12.57 -8.70 1.16
N GLU A 51 -13.44 -8.14 1.99
CA GLU A 51 -14.90 -8.18 1.79
C GLU A 51 -15.34 -7.42 0.51
N CYS A 52 -14.52 -6.50 0.02
CA CYS A 52 -14.72 -5.83 -1.25
C CYS A 52 -13.37 -5.61 -1.95
N PRO A 53 -13.22 -5.98 -3.24
CA PRO A 53 -11.98 -5.77 -4.00
C PRO A 53 -11.84 -4.31 -4.45
N SER A 54 -12.00 -3.36 -3.52
CA SER A 54 -11.83 -1.93 -3.75
C SER A 54 -11.32 -1.24 -2.47
N CYS A 55 -10.43 -0.27 -2.63
CA CYS A 55 -9.66 0.31 -1.53
C CYS A 55 -10.52 0.97 -0.43
N ILE A 56 -11.46 1.85 -0.79
CA ILE A 56 -12.33 2.55 0.18
C ILE A 56 -13.15 1.56 1.04
N PRO A 57 -13.95 0.64 0.47
CA PRO A 57 -14.75 -0.28 1.26
C PRO A 57 -13.91 -1.31 2.04
N ALA A 58 -12.77 -1.77 1.50
CA ALA A 58 -11.86 -2.64 2.23
C ALA A 58 -11.29 -1.95 3.48
N ARG A 59 -10.84 -0.69 3.35
CA ARG A 59 -10.31 0.11 4.47
C ARG A 59 -11.39 0.43 5.51
N ARG A 60 -12.62 0.75 5.09
CA ARG A 60 -13.74 0.91 6.04
C ARG A 60 -14.04 -0.37 6.79
N THR A 61 -14.02 -1.51 6.11
CA THR A 61 -14.25 -2.81 6.74
C THR A 61 -13.18 -3.10 7.79
N LEU A 62 -11.91 -2.92 7.44
CA LEU A 62 -10.78 -3.09 8.37
C LEU A 62 -10.89 -2.17 9.59
N LEU A 63 -11.23 -0.90 9.38
CA LEU A 63 -11.27 0.09 10.46
C LEU A 63 -12.52 -0.01 11.32
N SER A 64 -13.65 -0.50 10.83
CA SER A 64 -14.90 -0.55 11.60
C SER A 64 -15.34 -1.95 12.03
N GLY A 65 -14.74 -3.01 11.47
CA GLY A 65 -15.22 -4.38 11.65
C GLY A 65 -16.60 -4.65 11.01
N MET A 66 -17.12 -3.72 10.21
CA MET A 66 -18.44 -3.82 9.58
C MET A 66 -18.33 -4.10 8.08
N ALA A 67 -19.18 -4.97 7.56
CA ALA A 67 -19.28 -5.25 6.13
C ALA A 67 -19.58 -3.97 5.31
N PRO A 68 -19.16 -3.90 4.03
CA PRO A 68 -19.46 -2.85 3.05
C PRO A 68 -20.90 -2.33 3.07
N ALA A 69 -21.87 -3.23 3.12
CA ALA A 69 -23.29 -2.89 3.17
C ALA A 69 -23.69 -2.16 4.46
N ALA A 70 -23.07 -2.50 5.59
CA ALA A 70 -23.33 -1.88 6.89
C ALA A 70 -22.55 -0.57 7.09
N ASN A 71 -21.34 -0.47 6.53
CA ASN A 71 -20.50 0.73 6.61
C ASN A 71 -20.77 1.77 5.49
N GLY A 72 -21.70 1.47 4.58
CA GLY A 72 -22.20 2.39 3.56
C GLY A 72 -21.30 2.57 2.34
N ALA A 73 -20.31 1.69 2.12
CA ALA A 73 -19.47 1.70 0.92
C ALA A 73 -19.57 0.35 0.21
N VAL A 74 -20.43 0.22 -0.79
CA VAL A 74 -20.59 -1.01 -1.60
C VAL A 74 -19.78 -0.98 -2.91
N GLY A 75 -18.87 0.00 -3.06
CA GLY A 75 -18.02 0.16 -4.23
C GLY A 75 -17.10 1.38 -4.11
N PHE A 76 -16.43 1.76 -5.20
CA PHE A 76 -15.39 2.80 -5.21
C PHE A 76 -15.88 4.25 -4.97
N ARG A 77 -17.19 4.50 -4.94
CA ARG A 77 -17.69 5.88 -4.73
C ARG A 77 -17.34 6.35 -3.31
N GLY A 78 -16.42 7.30 -3.22
CA GLY A 78 -16.11 8.00 -1.98
C GLY A 78 -17.33 8.80 -1.51
N ALA A 79 -17.84 8.45 -0.33
CA ALA A 79 -18.85 9.21 0.38
C ALA A 79 -18.28 9.65 1.74
N GLU A 80 -18.85 10.69 2.33
CA GLU A 80 -18.53 11.00 3.72
C GLU A 80 -18.80 9.78 4.61
N TRP A 81 -17.91 9.51 5.55
CA TRP A 81 -18.03 8.39 6.48
C TRP A 81 -17.91 8.86 7.92
N ASN A 82 -18.92 8.52 8.72
CA ASN A 82 -18.95 8.79 10.15
C ASN A 82 -19.33 7.50 10.89
N PRO A 83 -18.39 6.55 11.06
CA PRO A 83 -18.69 5.29 11.73
C PRO A 83 -18.93 5.51 13.24
N PRO A 84 -19.81 4.71 13.86
CA PRO A 84 -20.06 4.80 15.30
C PRO A 84 -18.86 4.36 16.15
N ALA A 85 -18.03 3.47 15.61
CA ALA A 85 -16.83 2.93 16.25
C ALA A 85 -15.76 2.63 15.18
N THR A 86 -14.50 2.68 15.60
CA THR A 86 -13.35 2.33 14.75
C THR A 86 -12.30 1.63 15.60
N LEU A 87 -11.49 0.75 15.02
CA LEU A 87 -10.38 0.05 15.67
C LEU A 87 -9.48 1.03 16.44
N ALA A 88 -9.08 2.13 15.79
CA ALA A 88 -8.27 3.17 16.44
C ALA A 88 -9.04 3.86 17.57
N GLY A 89 -10.33 4.16 17.39
CA GLY A 89 -11.15 4.80 18.42
C GLY A 89 -11.35 3.93 19.66
N GLU A 90 -11.53 2.62 19.49
CA GLU A 90 -11.60 1.66 20.60
C GLU A 90 -10.27 1.57 21.35
N LEU A 91 -9.15 1.55 20.63
CA LEU A 91 -7.81 1.51 21.23
C LEU A 91 -7.47 2.82 21.94
N SER A 92 -7.76 3.98 21.35
CA SER A 92 -7.60 5.30 21.99
C SER A 92 -8.45 5.39 23.26
N SER A 93 -9.70 4.93 23.22
CA SER A 93 -10.58 4.86 24.41
C SER A 93 -10.06 3.91 25.48
N ALA A 94 -9.33 2.86 25.09
CA ALA A 94 -8.62 1.97 26.01
C ALA A 94 -7.29 2.56 26.53
N GLY A 95 -6.92 3.79 26.17
CA GLY A 95 -5.70 4.47 26.62
C GLY A 95 -4.44 4.04 25.86
N TYR A 96 -4.58 3.64 24.59
CA TYR A 96 -3.46 3.52 23.67
C TYR A 96 -3.17 4.88 23.02
N GLN A 97 -1.90 5.18 22.78
CA GLN A 97 -1.52 6.24 21.85
C GLN A 97 -1.70 5.72 20.42
N THR A 98 -2.50 6.41 19.61
CA THR A 98 -2.90 5.93 18.27
C THR A 98 -2.35 6.83 17.16
N GLU A 99 -1.61 6.24 16.22
CA GLU A 99 -0.94 6.93 15.12
C GLU A 99 -1.29 6.27 13.77
N MET A 100 -1.64 7.09 12.78
CA MET A 100 -1.82 6.67 11.39
C MET A 100 -0.74 7.29 10.51
N ILE A 101 -0.02 6.46 9.73
CA ILE A 101 1.00 6.93 8.79
C ILE A 101 0.74 6.32 7.42
N GLY A 102 0.65 7.17 6.40
CA GLY A 102 0.49 6.74 5.01
C GLY A 102 -0.93 6.89 4.48
N LYS A 103 -1.39 5.90 3.72
CA LYS A 103 -2.64 5.99 2.96
C LYS A 103 -3.85 5.62 3.81
N LEU A 104 -4.84 6.50 3.88
CA LEU A 104 -6.11 6.24 4.57
C LEU A 104 -7.28 6.13 3.58
N HIS A 105 -7.31 6.94 2.52
CA HIS A 105 -8.31 6.91 1.44
C HIS A 105 -9.77 6.95 1.94
N LEU A 106 -10.04 7.81 2.92
CA LEU A 106 -11.36 8.05 3.50
C LEU A 106 -11.78 9.52 3.31
N SER A 107 -13.09 9.76 3.34
CA SER A 107 -13.67 11.10 3.28
C SER A 107 -14.55 11.36 4.50
N PRO A 108 -14.38 12.50 5.22
CA PRO A 108 -13.41 13.58 4.96
C PRO A 108 -11.96 13.17 5.29
N LEU A 109 -10.98 13.65 4.52
CA LEU A 109 -9.57 13.24 4.65
C LEU A 109 -8.99 13.48 6.05
N ARG A 110 -9.25 14.66 6.64
CA ARG A 110 -8.69 15.08 7.94
C ARG A 110 -9.54 14.68 9.16
N ARG A 111 -10.65 13.97 8.98
CA ARG A 111 -11.38 13.38 10.12
C ARG A 111 -10.46 12.34 10.77
N ARG A 112 -10.36 12.34 12.10
CA ARG A 112 -9.40 11.48 12.82
C ARG A 112 -9.73 10.00 12.86
N TYR A 113 -10.99 9.61 12.66
CA TYR A 113 -11.43 8.20 12.72
C TYR A 113 -10.87 7.43 13.93
N GLY A 114 -10.80 8.09 15.10
CA GLY A 114 -10.29 7.50 16.33
C GLY A 114 -8.77 7.55 16.55
N PHE A 115 -7.98 7.99 15.56
CA PHE A 115 -6.54 8.21 15.74
C PHE A 115 -6.28 9.52 16.51
N ASP A 116 -5.27 9.53 17.39
CA ASP A 116 -4.83 10.72 18.12
C ASP A 116 -4.09 11.66 17.16
N HIS A 117 -3.24 11.08 16.31
CA HIS A 117 -2.48 11.78 15.29
C HIS A 117 -2.43 11.00 13.97
N MET A 118 -2.34 11.75 12.86
CA MET A 118 -2.32 11.19 11.51
C MET A 118 -1.32 11.96 10.64
N GLN A 119 -0.49 11.24 9.89
CA GLN A 119 0.39 11.75 8.86
C GLN A 119 0.01 11.07 7.54
N LEU A 120 -0.68 11.80 6.68
CA LEU A 120 -1.36 11.22 5.53
C LEU A 120 -0.57 11.44 4.24
N ALA A 121 -0.56 10.41 3.40
CA ALA A 121 -0.05 10.50 2.06
C ALA A 121 -0.82 9.53 1.16
N ASP A 122 -2.07 9.88 0.88
CA ASP A 122 -2.88 9.22 -0.14
C ASP A 122 -2.29 9.61 -1.50
N ALA A 123 -1.61 8.69 -2.18
CA ALA A 123 -1.01 9.10 -3.44
C ALA A 123 -2.09 9.47 -4.45
N THR A 124 -1.73 10.49 -5.22
CA THR A 124 -2.15 10.76 -6.58
C THR A 124 -3.26 11.76 -6.85
N ARG A 125 -3.89 12.35 -5.82
CA ARG A 125 -4.86 13.44 -6.03
C ARG A 125 -4.82 14.45 -4.88
N GLY A 126 -4.48 15.70 -5.18
CA GLY A 126 -4.83 16.86 -4.34
C GLY A 126 -3.73 17.45 -3.46
N ALA A 127 -4.10 18.55 -2.79
CA ALA A 127 -3.40 19.15 -1.66
C ALA A 127 -3.48 18.23 -0.42
N ASP A 128 -2.76 18.56 0.65
CA ASP A 128 -2.71 17.80 1.92
C ASP A 128 -2.04 16.42 1.79
N ASN A 129 -0.74 16.43 1.46
CA ASN A 129 0.08 15.22 1.33
C ASN A 129 1.44 15.41 2.03
N GLU A 130 1.57 14.86 3.24
CA GLU A 130 2.73 15.05 4.10
C GLU A 130 4.03 14.43 3.57
N TYR A 131 3.94 13.47 2.64
CA TYR A 131 5.12 12.96 1.93
C TYR A 131 5.70 14.01 0.97
N VAL A 132 4.83 14.73 0.26
CA VAL A 132 5.25 15.80 -0.65
C VAL A 132 5.81 16.96 0.14
N ASP A 133 5.16 17.35 1.25
CA ASP A 133 5.66 18.39 2.14
C ASP A 133 7.04 18.01 2.69
N TRP A 134 7.23 16.75 3.10
CA TRP A 134 8.53 16.25 3.55
C TRP A 134 9.59 16.29 2.43
N LEU A 135 9.26 15.84 1.22
CA LEU A 135 10.17 15.92 0.08
C LEU A 135 10.60 17.35 -0.23
N GLN A 136 9.68 18.30 -0.17
CA GLN A 136 9.98 19.71 -0.42
C GLN A 136 10.82 20.31 0.70
N THR A 137 10.44 20.08 1.96
CA THR A 137 11.04 20.77 3.11
C THR A 137 12.35 20.13 3.57
N VAL A 138 12.47 18.80 3.48
CA VAL A 138 13.67 18.06 3.94
C VAL A 138 14.63 17.80 2.78
N HIS A 139 14.13 17.51 1.58
CA HIS A 139 14.96 17.16 0.42
C HIS A 139 15.03 18.25 -0.66
N GLY A 140 14.32 19.38 -0.49
CA GLY A 140 14.34 20.48 -1.45
C GLY A 140 13.71 20.14 -2.81
N ARG A 141 12.91 19.07 -2.90
CA ARG A 141 12.34 18.57 -4.16
C ARG A 141 11.03 19.26 -4.49
N THR A 142 11.10 20.30 -5.33
CA THR A 142 9.93 21.08 -5.79
C THR A 142 9.39 20.62 -7.13
N ASP A 143 10.08 19.70 -7.80
CA ASP A 143 9.74 19.11 -9.10
C ASP A 143 8.79 17.90 -9.01
N VAL A 144 8.35 17.55 -7.80
CA VAL A 144 7.55 16.36 -7.51
C VAL A 144 6.07 16.67 -7.72
N HIS A 145 5.43 15.92 -8.62
CA HIS A 145 3.97 15.97 -8.77
C HIS A 145 3.34 14.83 -7.94
N PRO A 146 2.50 15.12 -6.92
CA PRO A 146 1.91 14.10 -6.04
C PRO A 146 1.11 13.02 -6.79
N GLY A 147 0.58 13.42 -7.96
CA GLY A 147 -0.18 12.65 -8.94
C GLY A 147 0.58 11.60 -9.74
N MET A 148 1.90 11.72 -9.84
CA MET A 148 2.68 11.05 -10.88
C MET A 148 3.99 10.55 -10.31
N ALA A 149 4.46 9.39 -10.77
CA ALA A 149 5.87 9.03 -10.62
C ALA A 149 6.72 9.80 -11.65
N HIS A 150 6.59 11.14 -11.64
CA HIS A 150 7.33 12.09 -12.47
C HIS A 150 7.31 11.73 -13.97
N GLY A 151 6.11 11.43 -14.46
CA GLY A 151 5.82 11.14 -15.87
C GLY A 151 5.02 9.86 -16.09
N VAL A 152 4.97 8.94 -15.11
CA VAL A 152 4.08 7.77 -15.15
C VAL A 152 2.82 8.03 -14.34
N SER A 153 1.69 7.60 -14.89
CA SER A 153 0.38 7.82 -14.29
C SER A 153 0.19 7.06 -12.98
N SER A 154 -0.52 7.71 -12.06
CA SER A 154 -1.00 7.19 -10.77
C SER A 154 -1.66 5.81 -10.78
N ASN A 155 -2.35 5.48 -11.86
CA ASN A 155 -3.04 4.19 -12.04
C ASN A 155 -2.49 3.49 -13.29
N GLY A 156 -1.24 3.82 -13.64
CA GLY A 156 -0.57 3.40 -14.85
C GLY A 156 -0.07 1.96 -14.78
N TRP A 157 -0.24 1.21 -15.86
CA TRP A 157 0.31 -0.15 -15.98
C TRP A 157 1.77 -0.21 -16.44
N VAL A 158 2.38 0.93 -16.76
CA VAL A 158 3.76 1.01 -17.26
C VAL A 158 4.76 0.80 -16.11
N GLY A 159 5.50 -0.30 -16.16
CA GLY A 159 6.59 -0.60 -15.22
C GLY A 159 7.94 -0.03 -15.65
N ARG A 160 8.65 0.64 -14.74
CA ARG A 160 10.03 1.14 -14.94
C ARG A 160 10.69 1.50 -13.61
N PRO A 161 12.02 1.68 -13.53
CA PRO A 161 12.64 2.22 -12.32
C PRO A 161 12.13 3.62 -11.96
N HIS A 162 12.00 3.85 -10.66
CA HIS A 162 11.82 5.17 -10.07
C HIS A 162 13.05 6.05 -10.33
N HIS A 163 12.84 7.36 -10.44
CA HIS A 163 13.88 8.36 -10.66
C HIS A 163 14.34 9.04 -9.36
N LEU A 164 13.56 8.98 -8.28
CA LEU A 164 14.03 9.37 -6.94
C LEU A 164 14.94 8.29 -6.34
N PRO A 165 15.92 8.67 -5.52
CA PRO A 165 16.65 7.72 -4.71
C PRO A 165 15.74 7.10 -3.62
N GLU A 166 16.16 5.95 -3.08
CA GLU A 166 15.37 5.12 -2.15
C GLU A 166 14.92 5.90 -0.93
N GLU A 167 15.84 6.66 -0.33
CA GLU A 167 15.62 7.49 0.86
C GLU A 167 14.69 8.69 0.63
N GLN A 168 14.18 8.87 -0.59
CA GLN A 168 13.22 9.89 -0.96
C GLN A 168 11.88 9.29 -1.42
N MET A 169 11.73 7.97 -1.42
CA MET A 169 10.48 7.33 -1.87
C MET A 169 9.43 7.30 -0.75
N HIS A 170 8.15 7.17 -1.15
CA HIS A 170 7.01 7.15 -0.22
C HIS A 170 7.13 6.01 0.81
N THR A 171 7.51 4.81 0.35
CA THR A 171 7.75 3.65 1.21
C THR A 171 8.80 3.94 2.30
N PHE A 172 9.91 4.62 1.95
CA PHE A 172 10.90 5.05 2.94
C PHE A 172 10.35 6.12 3.89
N TRP A 173 9.58 7.09 3.38
CA TRP A 173 8.95 8.13 4.19
C TRP A 173 8.01 7.55 5.27
N VAL A 174 7.23 6.50 4.95
CA VAL A 174 6.37 5.82 5.93
C VAL A 174 7.21 5.30 7.10
N ILE A 175 8.37 4.70 6.83
CA ILE A 175 9.28 4.17 7.84
C ILE A 175 9.95 5.28 8.63
N ASP A 176 10.44 6.33 7.97
CA ASP A 176 11.03 7.48 8.66
C ASP A 176 10.04 8.05 9.68
N ARG A 177 8.78 8.26 9.27
CA ARG A 177 7.73 8.74 10.17
C ARG A 177 7.41 7.75 11.28
N ALA A 178 7.40 6.45 11.01
CA ALA A 178 7.23 5.41 12.02
C ALA A 178 8.34 5.48 13.07
N MET A 179 9.59 5.60 12.65
CA MET A 179 10.75 5.70 13.54
C MET A 179 10.71 7.00 14.36
N ALA A 180 10.31 8.12 13.76
CA ALA A 180 10.12 9.37 14.46
C ALA A 180 9.01 9.28 15.54
N PHE A 181 7.89 8.62 15.24
CA PHE A 181 6.85 8.32 16.22
C PHE A 181 7.40 7.47 17.36
N LEU A 182 8.07 6.35 17.04
CA LEU A 182 8.63 5.44 18.04
C LEU A 182 9.64 6.13 18.97
N GLN A 183 10.43 7.08 18.46
CA GLN A 183 11.38 7.86 19.27
C GLN A 183 10.69 8.88 20.21
N ARG A 184 9.51 9.40 19.84
CA ARG A 184 8.83 10.49 20.55
C ARG A 184 7.62 10.05 21.38
N ARG A 185 7.14 8.82 21.20
CA ARG A 185 5.94 8.29 21.87
C ARG A 185 6.04 8.37 23.38
N ASP A 186 4.89 8.44 24.04
CA ASP A 186 4.82 8.29 25.49
C ASP A 186 5.03 6.81 25.86
N THR A 187 6.10 6.50 26.58
CA THR A 187 6.44 5.12 26.98
C THR A 187 5.70 4.67 28.24
N SER A 188 4.89 5.53 28.84
CA SER A 188 4.02 5.21 29.97
C SER A 188 2.69 4.58 29.57
N CYS A 189 2.34 4.59 28.27
CA CYS A 189 1.16 3.93 27.70
C CYS A 189 1.54 3.05 26.49
N PRO A 190 0.70 2.07 26.12
CA PRO A 190 0.91 1.30 24.89
C PRO A 190 0.56 2.14 23.66
N PHE A 191 1.05 1.74 22.48
CA PHE A 191 0.68 2.36 21.21
C PHE A 191 -0.07 1.42 20.26
N PHE A 192 -0.87 2.01 19.38
CA PHE A 192 -1.34 1.42 18.14
C PHE A 192 -0.84 2.24 16.96
N LEU A 193 -0.01 1.64 16.13
CA LEU A 193 0.57 2.26 14.94
C LEU A 193 0.02 1.58 13.70
N ASN A 194 -0.68 2.33 12.86
CA ASN A 194 -1.14 1.86 11.55
C ASN A 194 -0.21 2.41 10.46
N LEU A 195 0.67 1.56 9.93
CA LEU A 195 1.54 1.83 8.79
C LEU A 195 0.86 1.37 7.52
N SER A 196 0.33 2.31 6.75
CA SER A 196 -0.30 2.01 5.48
C SER A 196 0.56 2.49 4.31
N PHE A 197 1.36 1.57 3.79
CA PHE A 197 2.04 1.75 2.53
C PHE A 197 1.03 1.90 1.39
N ILE A 198 1.37 2.75 0.43
CA ILE A 198 0.66 2.75 -0.86
C ILE A 198 1.22 1.68 -1.79
N ASP A 199 2.52 1.49 -1.82
CA ASP A 199 3.13 0.45 -2.63
C ASP A 199 2.55 -0.94 -2.20
N PRO A 200 2.40 -1.91 -3.12
CA PRO A 200 2.78 -1.89 -4.54
C PRO A 200 1.70 -1.35 -5.51
N HIS A 201 0.72 -0.57 -5.04
CA HIS A 201 -0.23 0.10 -5.94
C HIS A 201 0.52 1.01 -6.94
N PRO A 202 0.05 1.14 -8.20
CA PRO A 202 0.66 2.03 -9.18
C PRO A 202 0.86 3.47 -8.68
N PRO A 203 1.80 4.24 -9.25
CA PRO A 203 2.64 3.91 -10.40
C PRO A 203 3.63 2.75 -10.14
N LEU A 204 3.81 1.87 -11.13
CA LEU A 204 4.69 0.70 -11.02
C LEU A 204 6.16 1.10 -11.18
N THR A 205 6.70 1.70 -10.12
CA THR A 205 8.02 2.32 -10.16
C THR A 205 8.84 2.07 -8.90
N PRO A 206 9.43 0.87 -8.72
CA PRO A 206 10.35 0.62 -7.62
C PRO A 206 11.72 1.28 -7.85
N PRO A 207 12.56 1.39 -6.81
CA PRO A 207 13.95 1.78 -7.01
C PRO A 207 14.67 0.81 -7.97
N ARG A 208 15.61 1.35 -8.74
CA ARG A 208 16.31 0.59 -9.80
C ARG A 208 16.91 -0.74 -9.31
N PRO A 209 17.61 -0.82 -8.17
CA PRO A 209 18.18 -2.09 -7.71
C PRO A 209 17.13 -3.19 -7.56
N TYR A 210 15.90 -2.87 -7.13
CA TYR A 210 14.82 -3.84 -6.99
C TYR A 210 14.18 -4.19 -8.32
N TYR A 211 14.03 -3.23 -9.24
CA TYR A 211 13.56 -3.51 -10.60
C TYR A 211 14.51 -4.49 -11.33
N ASP A 212 15.80 -4.23 -11.24
CA ASP A 212 16.85 -4.99 -11.91
C ASP A 212 16.95 -6.43 -11.36
N ARG A 213 16.44 -6.72 -10.14
CA ARG A 213 16.32 -8.09 -9.61
C ARG A 213 15.39 -8.97 -10.46
N TYR A 214 14.39 -8.39 -11.12
CA TYR A 214 13.29 -9.15 -11.75
C TYR A 214 13.18 -8.97 -13.26
N ILE A 215 13.63 -7.84 -13.83
CA ILE A 215 13.36 -7.51 -15.25
C ILE A 215 13.94 -8.52 -16.24
N ASP A 216 15.09 -9.10 -15.92
CA ASP A 216 15.77 -10.10 -16.76
C ASP A 216 15.49 -11.54 -16.31
N ARG A 217 14.58 -11.75 -15.34
CA ARG A 217 14.14 -13.08 -14.92
C ARG A 217 13.00 -13.59 -15.77
N GLU A 218 12.95 -14.90 -15.95
CA GLU A 218 11.77 -15.57 -16.44
C GLU A 218 10.68 -15.50 -15.36
N LEU A 219 9.55 -14.86 -15.69
CA LEU A 219 8.41 -14.72 -14.79
C LEU A 219 7.30 -15.68 -15.25
N PRO A 220 6.68 -16.47 -14.34
CA PRO A 220 5.66 -17.46 -14.71
C PRO A 220 4.47 -16.78 -15.39
N ALA A 221 3.84 -17.41 -16.37
CA ALA A 221 2.62 -16.86 -16.98
C ALA A 221 1.54 -16.60 -15.91
N PRO A 222 0.66 -15.60 -16.10
CA PRO A 222 -0.47 -15.41 -15.19
C PRO A 222 -1.42 -16.60 -15.29
N ASP A 223 -1.99 -17.01 -14.17
CA ASP A 223 -3.09 -17.97 -14.16
C ASP A 223 -4.36 -17.30 -14.70
N ILE A 224 -4.94 -17.89 -15.75
CA ILE A 224 -6.17 -17.41 -16.39
C ILE A 224 -7.22 -18.50 -16.25
N GLY A 225 -8.29 -18.19 -15.52
CA GLY A 225 -9.43 -19.09 -15.35
C GLY A 225 -10.28 -19.20 -16.61
N ASP A 226 -11.00 -20.31 -16.76
CA ASP A 226 -11.98 -20.53 -17.84
C ASP A 226 -13.17 -19.56 -17.81
N TRP A 227 -13.40 -18.93 -16.66
CA TRP A 227 -14.37 -17.87 -16.43
C TRP A 227 -13.90 -16.47 -16.87
N ALA A 228 -12.62 -16.30 -17.21
CA ALA A 228 -12.09 -15.00 -17.60
C ALA A 228 -12.57 -14.62 -19.01
N ASP A 229 -13.01 -13.36 -19.16
CA ASP A 229 -13.37 -12.83 -20.47
C ASP A 229 -12.15 -12.84 -21.41
N ASP A 230 -12.36 -13.25 -22.66
CA ASP A 230 -11.36 -13.10 -23.71
C ASP A 230 -11.28 -11.62 -24.12
N LEU A 231 -10.24 -10.93 -23.64
CA LEU A 231 -9.96 -9.53 -23.97
C LEU A 231 -9.36 -9.36 -25.39
N GLY A 232 -9.32 -10.42 -26.21
CA GLY A 232 -8.65 -10.46 -27.50
C GLY A 232 -7.14 -10.53 -27.34
N GLY A 233 -6.38 -9.98 -28.28
CA GLY A 233 -4.92 -9.88 -28.19
C GLY A 233 -4.44 -8.52 -27.67
N PRO A 234 -3.12 -8.35 -27.46
CA PRO A 234 -2.53 -7.08 -27.06
C PRO A 234 -2.90 -5.92 -28.00
N GLN A 235 -3.24 -4.76 -27.44
CA GLN A 235 -3.63 -3.57 -28.21
C GLN A 235 -2.60 -2.46 -28.05
N ARG A 236 -2.24 -1.81 -29.16
CA ARG A 236 -1.36 -0.63 -29.14
C ARG A 236 -2.17 0.65 -28.96
N GLY A 237 -1.61 1.61 -28.24
CA GLY A 237 -2.22 2.94 -28.04
C GLY A 237 -3.31 3.00 -26.98
N LEU A 238 -3.37 2.01 -26.07
CA LEU A 238 -4.26 2.04 -24.91
C LEU A 238 -3.93 3.23 -24.00
N ASP A 239 -4.96 3.79 -23.37
CA ASP A 239 -4.77 4.75 -22.27
C ASP A 239 -3.90 4.08 -21.19
N PRO A 240 -2.80 4.70 -20.74
CA PRO A 240 -2.02 4.21 -19.62
C PRO A 240 -2.85 3.94 -18.35
N ASN A 241 -4.03 4.56 -18.20
CA ASN A 241 -4.97 4.38 -17.09
C ASN A 241 -6.21 3.55 -17.43
N ALA A 242 -6.22 2.85 -18.57
CA ALA A 242 -7.36 2.03 -18.94
C ALA A 242 -7.68 0.99 -17.85
N ALA A 243 -8.96 0.87 -17.52
CA ALA A 243 -9.43 -0.04 -16.47
C ALA A 243 -9.29 -1.53 -16.85
N GLN A 244 -9.23 -1.83 -18.14
CA GLN A 244 -8.99 -3.17 -18.69
C GLN A 244 -7.95 -3.05 -19.80
N ILE A 245 -6.95 -3.92 -19.75
CA ILE A 245 -5.82 -3.92 -20.68
C ILE A 245 -5.41 -5.36 -21.00
N HIS A 246 -4.98 -5.58 -22.23
CA HIS A 246 -4.23 -6.78 -22.61
C HIS A 246 -2.82 -6.31 -22.99
N LEU A 247 -1.84 -6.63 -22.14
CA LEU A 247 -0.45 -6.26 -22.35
C LEU A 247 0.27 -7.31 -23.20
N ASP A 248 1.18 -6.86 -24.07
CA ASP A 248 2.11 -7.79 -24.71
C ASP A 248 3.12 -8.36 -23.70
N THR A 249 3.90 -9.36 -24.13
CA THR A 249 4.86 -10.06 -23.27
C THR A 249 5.88 -9.11 -22.64
N ASP A 250 6.38 -8.11 -23.38
CA ASP A 250 7.40 -7.20 -22.88
C ASP A 250 6.81 -6.21 -21.87
N GLN A 251 5.63 -5.66 -22.17
CA GLN A 251 4.90 -4.78 -21.26
C GLN A 251 4.52 -5.50 -19.96
N MET A 252 4.02 -6.74 -20.07
CA MET A 252 3.70 -7.58 -18.92
C MET A 252 4.94 -7.88 -18.08
N ARG A 253 6.09 -8.18 -18.71
CA ARG A 253 7.36 -8.39 -18.01
C ARG A 253 7.78 -7.13 -17.24
N CYS A 254 7.75 -5.95 -17.87
CA CYS A 254 8.09 -4.68 -17.22
C CYS A 254 7.16 -4.37 -16.04
N ALA A 255 5.84 -4.51 -16.22
CA ALA A 255 4.85 -4.25 -15.17
C ALA A 255 5.06 -5.17 -13.96
N ARG A 256 5.28 -6.47 -14.19
CA ARG A 256 5.48 -7.45 -13.11
C ARG A 256 6.82 -7.33 -12.43
N ALA A 257 7.89 -7.07 -13.17
CA ALA A 257 9.20 -6.79 -12.59
C ALA A 257 9.15 -5.56 -11.67
N ALA A 258 8.45 -4.51 -12.09
CA ALA A 258 8.20 -3.35 -11.25
C ALA A 258 7.37 -3.69 -10.01
N TYR A 259 6.26 -4.40 -10.17
CA TYR A 259 5.39 -4.80 -9.07
C TYR A 259 6.13 -5.65 -8.01
N TYR A 260 6.87 -6.69 -8.42
CA TYR A 260 7.69 -7.50 -7.50
C TYR A 260 8.83 -6.68 -6.88
N GLY A 261 9.43 -5.76 -7.65
CA GLY A 261 10.42 -4.83 -7.13
C GLY A 261 9.88 -3.92 -6.02
N MET A 262 8.62 -3.46 -6.14
CA MET A 262 8.00 -2.60 -5.11
C MET A 262 7.73 -3.38 -3.83
N ILE A 263 7.25 -4.62 -3.96
CA ILE A 263 7.05 -5.53 -2.81
C ILE A 263 8.38 -5.80 -2.13
N ASN A 264 9.44 -6.05 -2.89
CA ASN A 264 10.74 -6.32 -2.32
C ASN A 264 11.35 -5.07 -1.65
N PHE A 265 11.04 -3.86 -2.13
CA PHE A 265 11.43 -2.63 -1.46
C PHE A 265 10.73 -2.46 -0.12
N ILE A 266 9.42 -2.77 -0.04
CA ILE A 266 8.69 -2.84 1.24
C ILE A 266 9.29 -3.89 2.17
N ASP A 267 9.67 -5.06 1.65
CA ASP A 267 10.26 -6.12 2.46
C ASP A 267 11.61 -5.71 3.07
N ASP A 268 12.43 -4.93 2.37
CA ASP A 268 13.74 -4.48 2.86
C ASP A 268 13.63 -3.30 3.87
N GLN A 269 12.42 -2.75 4.10
CA GLN A 269 12.14 -1.67 5.07
C GLN A 269 11.85 -2.18 6.48
#